data_AF-A0A496YW85-F1
#
_entry.id   AF-A0A496YW85-F1
#
_cell.length_a   1.000
_cell.length_b   1.000
_cell.length_c   1.000
_cell.angle_alpha   90.00
_cell.angle_beta   90.00
_cell.angle_gamma   90.00
#
_symmetry.space_group_name_H-M   'P 1'
#
loop_
_entity.id
_entity.type
_entity.pdbx_description
1 polymer ?
#
loop_
_entity_poly.entity_id
_entity_poly.type
_entity_poly.pdbx_seq_one_letter_code
_entity_poly.pdbx_strand_id
1 'polypeptide(L)'
;MSFDAEKEISKLWGNLHNAQAEIGRMYYRWRQAALELAGPDANPLDVSLKAAEIIGKELGKASLPRLNWLKGEEAWLRSFAGGIALQWITQGAIVKVEPGEKPFEMFIKWERCPWPSYAKQYGVKMEEDVLCCDKILENILPDVNVFFNVNYKIETLKAIPRGQGVCLRRLYKVE
;
A
#
# COMPACT_ATOMS: atom_id res chain seq x y z
N MET A 1 -4.68 37.84 20.92
CA MET A 1 -4.26 37.45 19.56
C MET A 1 -5.46 36.84 18.88
N SER A 2 -5.85 37.34 17.70
CA SER A 2 -6.89 36.70 16.88
C SER A 2 -6.36 35.38 16.32
N PHE A 3 -7.22 34.38 16.22
CA PHE A 3 -6.91 33.11 15.57
C PHE A 3 -6.73 33.33 14.06
N ASP A 4 -5.61 32.85 13.51
CA ASP A 4 -5.32 32.87 12.08
C ASP A 4 -5.50 31.46 11.52
N ALA A 5 -6.63 31.24 10.86
CA ALA A 5 -7.00 29.93 10.32
C ALA A 5 -6.07 29.48 9.19
N GLU A 6 -5.66 30.39 8.31
CA GLU A 6 -4.80 30.05 7.16
C GLU A 6 -3.43 29.58 7.63
N LYS A 7 -2.87 30.28 8.63
CA LYS A 7 -1.60 29.89 9.24
C LYS A 7 -1.68 28.51 9.90
N GLU A 8 -2.72 28.24 10.68
CA GLU A 8 -2.87 26.93 11.35
C GLU A 8 -3.12 25.80 10.34
N ILE A 9 -3.92 26.03 9.29
CA ILE A 9 -4.12 25.05 8.20
C ILE A 9 -2.79 24.75 7.50
N SER A 10 -2.03 25.78 7.13
CA SER A 10 -0.73 25.62 6.43
C SER A 10 0.26 24.82 7.28
N LYS A 11 0.29 25.09 8.57
CA LYS A 11 1.12 24.38 9.54
C LYS A 11 0.72 22.91 9.68
N LEU A 12 -0.57 22.62 9.85
CA LEU A 12 -1.07 21.24 9.94
C LEU A 12 -0.80 20.46 8.65
N TRP A 13 -0.97 21.10 7.50
CA TRP A 13 -0.68 20.53 6.19
C TRP A 13 0.80 20.18 6.03
N GLY A 14 1.70 21.09 6.41
CA GLY A 14 3.15 20.84 6.43
C GLY A 14 3.52 19.68 7.37
N ASN A 15 2.95 19.66 8.58
CA ASN A 15 3.19 18.59 9.55
C ASN A 15 2.72 17.22 9.03
N LEU A 16 1.55 17.15 8.40
CA LEU A 16 1.03 15.93 7.79
C LEU A 16 1.99 15.39 6.73
N HIS A 17 2.44 16.23 5.80
CA HIS A 17 3.35 15.81 4.75
C HIS A 17 4.74 15.41 5.25
N ASN A 18 5.23 16.08 6.30
CA ASN A 18 6.47 15.70 6.95
C ASN A 18 6.34 14.31 7.61
N ALA A 19 5.22 14.05 8.30
CA ALA A 19 4.95 12.74 8.89
C ALA A 19 4.83 11.64 7.82
N GLN A 20 4.10 11.90 6.73
CA GLN A 20 4.00 10.99 5.59
C GLN A 20 5.37 10.64 5.00
N ALA A 21 6.24 11.65 4.84
CA ALA A 21 7.58 11.45 4.31
C ALA A 21 8.49 10.64 5.24
N GLU A 22 8.37 10.83 6.56
CA GLU A 22 9.11 10.02 7.51
C GLU A 22 8.70 8.54 7.51
N ILE A 23 7.44 8.19 7.19
CA ILE A 23 7.03 6.77 7.09
C ILE A 23 7.87 6.04 6.02
N GLY A 24 7.95 6.60 4.82
CA GLY A 24 8.72 6.00 3.72
C GLY A 24 10.23 5.98 4.01
N ARG A 25 10.78 7.08 4.55
CA ARG A 25 12.19 7.12 4.96
C ARG A 25 12.52 6.12 6.07
N MET A 26 11.61 5.96 7.04
CA MET A 26 11.79 5.02 8.14
C MET A 26 11.87 3.58 7.64
N TYR A 27 11.05 3.19 6.66
CA TYR A 27 11.14 1.87 6.04
C TYR A 27 12.55 1.60 5.48
N TYR A 28 13.10 2.54 4.69
CA TYR A 28 14.43 2.36 4.10
C TYR A 28 15.57 2.42 5.13
N ARG A 29 15.42 3.20 6.21
CA ARG A 29 16.37 3.15 7.36
C ARG A 29 16.35 1.78 8.04
N TRP A 30 15.17 1.20 8.27
CA TRP A 30 15.06 -0.16 8.82
C TRP A 30 15.62 -1.22 7.88
N ARG A 31 15.36 -1.10 6.58
CA ARG A 31 15.97 -1.97 5.56
C ARG A 31 17.50 -1.90 5.62
N GLN A 32 18.08 -0.71 5.73
CA GLN A 32 19.52 -0.53 5.88
C GLN A 32 20.05 -1.23 7.14
N ALA A 33 19.43 -0.98 8.30
CA ALA A 33 19.82 -1.62 9.55
C ALA A 33 19.72 -3.16 9.47
N ALA A 34 18.65 -3.68 8.85
CA ALA A 34 18.47 -5.11 8.66
C ALA A 34 19.57 -5.73 7.78
N LEU A 35 20.03 -5.02 6.73
CA LEU A 35 21.11 -5.49 5.88
C LEU A 35 22.47 -5.47 6.58
N GLU A 36 22.75 -4.43 7.36
CA GLU A 36 23.96 -4.34 8.18
C GLU A 36 24.03 -5.49 9.20
N LEU A 37 22.89 -5.89 9.76
CA LEU A 37 22.79 -7.04 10.68
C LEU A 37 22.86 -8.40 9.98
N ALA A 38 22.28 -8.53 8.78
CA ALA A 38 22.24 -9.79 8.04
C ALA A 38 23.61 -10.19 7.44
N GLY A 39 24.53 -9.23 7.32
CA GLY A 39 25.89 -9.46 6.83
C GLY A 39 26.04 -9.28 5.31
N PRO A 40 27.28 -9.36 4.79
CA PRO A 40 27.62 -8.98 3.41
C PRO A 40 27.00 -9.90 2.34
N ASP A 41 26.65 -11.13 2.70
CA ASP A 41 26.08 -12.12 1.76
C ASP A 41 24.55 -12.00 1.65
N ALA A 42 23.92 -11.10 2.43
CA ALA A 42 22.48 -10.93 2.41
C ALA A 42 22.02 -10.29 1.10
N ASN A 43 21.02 -10.91 0.45
CA ASN A 43 20.36 -10.32 -0.71
C ASN A 43 19.39 -9.21 -0.27
N PRO A 44 19.60 -7.95 -0.71
CA PRO A 44 18.73 -6.85 -0.30
C PRO A 44 17.26 -7.02 -0.69
N LEU A 45 16.98 -7.66 -1.83
CA LEU A 45 15.62 -7.90 -2.28
C LEU A 45 14.89 -8.88 -1.35
N ASP A 46 15.56 -9.94 -0.89
CA ASP A 46 14.93 -10.94 -0.03
C ASP A 46 14.53 -10.35 1.32
N VAL A 47 15.36 -9.46 1.88
CA VAL A 47 15.05 -8.72 3.11
C VAL A 47 13.80 -7.87 2.93
N SER A 48 13.74 -7.09 1.84
CA SER A 48 12.58 -6.24 1.55
C SER A 48 11.31 -7.04 1.26
N LEU A 49 11.41 -8.13 0.50
CA LEU A 49 10.27 -9.01 0.22
C LEU A 49 9.77 -9.69 1.49
N LYS A 50 10.66 -10.03 2.43
CA LYS A 50 10.24 -10.58 3.72
C LYS A 50 9.52 -9.55 4.58
N ALA A 51 10.01 -8.31 4.62
CA ALA A 51 9.33 -7.22 5.30
C ALA A 51 7.94 -6.96 4.67
N ALA A 52 7.86 -6.91 3.34
CA ALA A 52 6.63 -6.74 2.59
C ALA A 52 5.60 -7.85 2.86
N GLU A 53 6.02 -9.11 2.92
CA GLU A 53 5.18 -10.26 3.28
C GLU A 53 4.55 -10.06 4.68
N ILE A 54 5.36 -9.69 5.68
CA ILE A 54 4.90 -9.48 7.05
C ILE A 54 3.92 -8.30 7.11
N ILE A 55 4.25 -7.18 6.47
CA ILE A 55 3.38 -6.00 6.39
C ILE A 55 2.02 -6.38 5.78
N GLY A 56 2.01 -7.10 4.67
CA GLY A 56 0.78 -7.54 4.01
C GLY A 56 -0.11 -8.36 4.94
N LYS A 57 0.48 -9.35 5.64
CA LYS A 57 -0.25 -10.18 6.61
C LYS A 57 -0.88 -9.36 7.74
N GLU A 58 -0.12 -8.44 8.33
CA GLU A 58 -0.61 -7.60 9.41
C GLU A 58 -1.72 -6.64 8.94
N LEU A 59 -1.61 -6.09 7.72
CA LEU A 59 -2.67 -5.29 7.11
C LEU A 59 -3.94 -6.11 6.85
N GLY A 60 -3.79 -7.36 6.38
CA GLY A 60 -4.89 -8.32 6.21
C GLY A 60 -5.65 -8.52 7.52
N LYS A 61 -4.95 -8.86 8.60
CA LYS A 61 -5.53 -9.03 9.94
C LYS A 61 -6.20 -7.75 10.45
N ALA A 62 -5.58 -6.59 10.26
CA ALA A 62 -6.12 -5.31 10.70
C ALA A 62 -7.41 -4.90 9.96
N SER A 63 -7.68 -5.49 8.79
CA SER A 63 -8.93 -5.27 8.06
C SER A 63 -10.12 -6.06 8.63
N LEU A 64 -9.85 -7.17 9.32
CA LEU A 64 -10.86 -8.11 9.85
C LEU A 64 -11.78 -7.57 10.97
N PRO A 65 -11.44 -6.53 11.76
CA PRO A 65 -12.38 -5.98 12.74
C PRO A 65 -13.31 -4.90 12.18
N ARG A 66 -13.00 -4.32 11.02
CA ARG A 66 -13.69 -3.13 10.47
C ARG A 66 -14.86 -3.50 9.55
N LEU A 67 -15.53 -4.61 9.84
CA LEU A 67 -16.37 -5.33 8.89
C LEU A 67 -17.81 -4.82 8.87
N ASN A 68 -18.38 -4.78 7.66
CA ASN A 68 -19.82 -4.73 7.48
C ASN A 68 -20.26 -5.75 6.43
N TRP A 69 -19.94 -7.03 6.68
CA TRP A 69 -20.36 -8.15 5.83
C TRP A 69 -21.88 -8.26 5.70
N LEU A 70 -22.64 -7.70 6.66
CA LEU A 70 -24.11 -7.62 6.63
C LEU A 70 -24.63 -6.82 5.42
N LYS A 71 -23.83 -5.92 4.83
CA LYS A 71 -24.19 -5.19 3.61
C LYS A 71 -23.93 -5.99 2.32
N GLY A 72 -23.49 -7.23 2.44
CA GLY A 72 -23.18 -8.11 1.32
C GLY A 72 -21.74 -7.99 0.83
N GLU A 73 -21.34 -8.98 0.04
CA GLU A 73 -19.97 -9.16 -0.42
C GLU A 73 -19.48 -8.01 -1.33
N GLU A 74 -20.33 -7.45 -2.19
CA GLU A 74 -19.95 -6.32 -3.06
C GLU A 74 -19.61 -5.06 -2.25
N ALA A 75 -20.42 -4.77 -1.23
CA ALA A 75 -20.18 -3.66 -0.33
C ALA A 75 -18.89 -3.88 0.46
N TRP A 76 -18.66 -5.11 0.93
CA TRP A 76 -17.40 -5.49 1.56
C TRP A 76 -16.20 -5.26 0.63
N LEU A 77 -16.22 -5.80 -0.58
CA LEU A 77 -15.10 -5.71 -1.51
C LEU A 77 -14.74 -4.26 -1.84
N ARG A 78 -15.76 -3.40 -2.01
CA ARG A 78 -15.57 -1.95 -2.18
C ARG A 78 -14.91 -1.32 -0.95
N SER A 79 -15.41 -1.62 0.25
CA SER A 79 -14.82 -1.12 1.50
C SER A 79 -13.40 -1.62 1.72
N PHE A 80 -13.11 -2.87 1.35
CA PHE A 80 -11.80 -3.49 1.45
C PHE A 80 -10.81 -2.85 0.47
N ALA A 81 -11.20 -2.65 -0.79
CA ALA A 81 -10.42 -1.88 -1.77
C ALA A 81 -10.15 -0.44 -1.30
N GLY A 82 -11.15 0.22 -0.70
CA GLY A 82 -11.01 1.54 -0.07
C GLY A 82 -10.05 1.53 1.12
N GLY A 83 -10.08 0.48 1.94
CA GLY A 83 -9.14 0.27 3.04
C GLY A 83 -7.71 0.11 2.56
N ILE A 84 -7.49 -0.68 1.50
CA ILE A 84 -6.20 -0.78 0.82
C ILE A 84 -5.77 0.61 0.35
N ALA A 85 -6.61 1.34 -0.41
CA ALA A 85 -6.26 2.68 -0.87
C ALA A 85 -5.88 3.64 0.27
N LEU A 86 -6.62 3.61 1.38
CA LEU A 86 -6.34 4.45 2.55
C LEU A 86 -4.95 4.20 3.12
N GLN A 87 -4.46 2.96 3.14
CA GLN A 87 -3.10 2.66 3.63
C GLN A 87 -2.04 3.48 2.89
N TRP A 88 -2.10 3.54 1.56
CA TRP A 88 -1.14 4.32 0.79
C TRP A 88 -1.43 5.84 0.85
N ILE A 89 -2.69 6.26 0.99
CA ILE A 89 -3.03 7.68 1.20
C ILE A 89 -2.40 8.19 2.50
N THR A 90 -2.43 7.40 3.57
CA THR A 90 -1.76 7.78 4.84
C THR A 90 -0.24 7.88 4.73
N GLN A 91 0.34 7.37 3.64
CA GLN A 91 1.76 7.44 3.31
C GLN A 91 2.07 8.53 2.26
N GLY A 92 1.10 9.38 1.92
CA GLY A 92 1.28 10.52 1.00
C GLY A 92 1.02 10.20 -0.48
N ALA A 93 0.47 9.03 -0.79
CA ALA A 93 0.00 8.72 -2.14
C ALA A 93 -1.35 9.39 -2.45
N ILE A 94 -1.65 9.54 -3.75
CA ILE A 94 -2.99 9.88 -4.24
C ILE A 94 -3.56 8.63 -4.88
N VAL A 95 -4.56 8.04 -4.24
CA VAL A 95 -5.16 6.76 -4.64
C VAL A 95 -6.65 6.90 -4.82
N LYS A 96 -7.17 6.32 -5.90
CA LYS A 96 -8.60 6.22 -6.19
C LYS A 96 -9.01 4.77 -6.33
N VAL A 97 -10.27 4.50 -6.02
CA VAL A 97 -10.89 3.18 -6.17
C VAL A 97 -12.08 3.33 -7.10
N GLU A 98 -12.10 2.54 -8.16
CA GLU A 98 -13.13 2.55 -9.19
C GLU A 98 -13.70 1.13 -9.35
N PRO A 99 -15.02 0.95 -9.51
CA PRO A 99 -15.58 -0.36 -9.80
C PRO A 99 -15.14 -0.82 -11.21
N GLY A 100 -15.00 -2.14 -11.38
CA GLY A 100 -14.86 -2.74 -12.70
C GLY A 100 -16.19 -2.90 -13.43
N GLU A 101 -16.13 -3.48 -14.62
CA GLU A 101 -17.35 -3.79 -15.40
C GLU A 101 -18.08 -5.01 -14.84
N LYS A 102 -17.33 -5.92 -14.20
CA LYS A 102 -17.88 -7.15 -13.62
C LYS A 102 -18.30 -6.95 -12.17
N PRO A 103 -19.31 -7.71 -11.70
CA PRO A 103 -19.54 -7.89 -10.27
C PRO A 103 -18.26 -8.41 -9.60
N PHE A 104 -18.01 -7.93 -8.37
CA PHE A 104 -16.82 -8.30 -7.58
C PHE A 104 -15.47 -7.97 -8.22
N GLU A 105 -15.40 -6.87 -8.96
CA GLU A 105 -14.16 -6.33 -9.53
C GLU A 105 -13.97 -4.87 -9.13
N MET A 106 -12.77 -4.54 -8.66
CA MET A 106 -12.38 -3.20 -8.25
C MET A 106 -11.01 -2.86 -8.83
N PHE A 107 -10.85 -1.65 -9.34
CA PHE A 107 -9.57 -1.07 -9.73
C PHE A 107 -9.08 -0.11 -8.65
N ILE A 108 -7.83 -0.28 -8.24
CA ILE A 108 -7.15 0.61 -7.29
C ILE A 108 -6.04 1.32 -8.05
N LYS A 109 -6.13 2.65 -8.13
CA LYS A 109 -5.31 3.49 -9.01
C LYS A 109 -4.52 4.51 -8.19
N TRP A 110 -3.21 4.41 -8.21
CA TRP A 110 -2.31 5.44 -7.67
C TRP A 110 -1.98 6.42 -8.78
N GLU A 111 -2.56 7.62 -8.71
CA GLU A 111 -2.22 8.74 -9.58
C GLU A 111 -0.88 9.37 -9.18
N ARG A 112 -0.51 9.23 -7.91
CA ARG A 112 0.81 9.59 -7.37
C ARG A 112 1.23 8.59 -6.32
N CYS A 113 2.47 8.10 -6.41
CA CYS A 113 3.10 7.28 -5.39
C CYS A 113 4.43 7.91 -4.97
N PRO A 114 4.68 8.20 -3.68
CA PRO A 114 5.94 8.79 -3.23
C PRO A 114 7.08 7.77 -3.06
N TRP A 115 6.75 6.48 -2.96
CA TRP A 115 7.70 5.40 -2.70
C TRP A 115 8.89 5.31 -3.68
N PRO A 116 8.70 5.50 -5.01
CA PRO A 116 9.83 5.57 -5.94
C PRO A 116 10.84 6.67 -5.60
N SER A 117 10.38 7.82 -5.06
CA SER A 117 11.28 8.89 -4.64
C SER A 117 12.11 8.50 -3.43
N TYR A 118 11.52 7.78 -2.47
CA TYR A 118 12.26 7.23 -1.32
C TYR A 118 13.25 6.16 -1.77
N ALA A 119 12.85 5.24 -2.65
CA ALA A 119 13.75 4.23 -3.22
C ALA A 119 15.00 4.88 -3.82
N LYS A 120 14.80 5.93 -4.64
CA LYS A 120 15.88 6.72 -5.24
C LYS A 120 16.78 7.37 -4.20
N GLN A 121 16.21 7.96 -3.14
CA GLN A 121 16.97 8.63 -2.08
C GLN A 121 17.95 7.67 -1.38
N TYR A 122 17.59 6.40 -1.25
CA TYR A 122 18.39 5.37 -0.59
C TYR A 122 19.15 4.46 -1.56
N GLY A 123 19.22 4.81 -2.85
CA GLY A 123 19.95 4.03 -3.86
C GLY A 123 19.33 2.66 -4.17
N VAL A 124 18.05 2.46 -3.88
CA VAL A 124 17.32 1.21 -4.12
C VAL A 124 16.76 1.18 -5.54
N LYS A 125 16.82 0.00 -6.17
CA LYS A 125 16.28 -0.20 -7.53
C LYS A 125 14.76 -0.06 -7.54
N MET A 126 14.23 0.59 -8.57
CA MET A 126 12.77 0.76 -8.76
C MET A 126 12.02 -0.57 -8.87
N GLU A 127 12.68 -1.61 -9.37
CA GLU A 127 12.13 -2.97 -9.43
C GLU A 127 11.78 -3.51 -8.04
N GLU A 128 12.61 -3.22 -7.03
CA GLU A 128 12.35 -3.65 -5.66
C GLU A 128 11.08 -2.99 -5.12
N ASP A 129 10.84 -1.71 -5.43
CA ASP A 129 9.63 -0.98 -5.01
C ASP A 129 8.35 -1.65 -5.49
N VAL A 130 8.27 -1.97 -6.80
CA VAL A 130 7.08 -2.62 -7.36
C VAL A 130 6.91 -4.04 -6.82
N LEU A 131 7.99 -4.81 -6.70
CA LEU A 131 7.92 -6.17 -6.16
C LEU A 131 7.47 -6.19 -4.70
N CYS A 132 7.94 -5.26 -3.87
CA CYS A 132 7.50 -5.14 -2.49
C CYS A 132 6.03 -4.72 -2.40
N CYS A 133 5.60 -3.76 -3.21
CA CYS A 133 4.20 -3.34 -3.26
C CYS A 133 3.29 -4.51 -3.65
N ASP A 134 3.66 -5.26 -4.69
CA ASP A 134 2.93 -6.44 -5.14
C ASP A 134 2.89 -7.51 -4.04
N LYS A 135 4.03 -7.78 -3.38
CA LYS A 135 4.13 -8.73 -2.26
C LYS A 135 3.26 -8.35 -1.06
N ILE A 136 3.19 -7.06 -0.71
CA ILE A 136 2.28 -6.57 0.35
C ILE A 136 0.85 -6.91 -0.05
N LEU A 137 0.42 -6.46 -1.23
CA LEU A 137 -0.96 -6.62 -1.69
C LEU A 137 -1.39 -8.09 -1.77
N GLU A 138 -0.53 -8.96 -2.30
CA GLU A 138 -0.76 -10.41 -2.33
C GLU A 138 -0.96 -10.99 -0.93
N ASN A 139 -0.20 -10.53 0.07
CA ASN A 139 -0.23 -11.07 1.43
C ASN A 139 -1.32 -10.46 2.33
N ILE A 140 -2.08 -9.47 1.86
CA ILE A 140 -3.30 -9.00 2.56
C ILE A 140 -4.43 -10.04 2.42
N LEU A 141 -4.50 -10.73 1.28
CA LEU A 141 -5.64 -11.57 0.90
C LEU A 141 -5.78 -12.92 1.63
N PRO A 142 -4.72 -13.64 2.06
CA PRO A 142 -4.87 -14.99 2.60
C PRO A 142 -5.83 -15.06 3.79
N ASP A 143 -5.63 -14.21 4.80
CA ASP A 143 -6.47 -14.20 6.00
C ASP A 143 -7.89 -13.71 5.69
N VAL A 144 -8.04 -12.76 4.76
CA VAL A 144 -9.34 -12.26 4.30
C VAL A 144 -10.13 -13.36 3.58
N ASN A 145 -9.49 -14.06 2.65
CA ASN A 145 -10.10 -15.14 1.88
C ASN A 145 -10.55 -16.29 2.79
N VAL A 146 -9.70 -16.68 3.74
CA VAL A 146 -10.04 -17.73 4.73
C VAL A 146 -11.20 -17.27 5.63
N PHE A 147 -11.15 -16.06 6.16
CA PHE A 147 -12.15 -15.57 7.11
C PHE A 147 -13.55 -15.44 6.49
N PHE A 148 -13.66 -14.94 5.26
CA PHE A 148 -14.93 -14.75 4.58
C PHE A 148 -15.36 -15.92 3.70
N ASN A 149 -14.53 -16.96 3.61
CA ASN A 149 -14.73 -18.08 2.68
C ASN A 149 -14.95 -17.58 1.23
N VAL A 150 -14.07 -16.67 0.79
CA VAL A 150 -14.05 -16.09 -0.55
C VAL A 150 -12.69 -16.33 -1.20
N ASN A 151 -12.60 -16.09 -2.51
CA ASN A 151 -11.37 -16.26 -3.26
C ASN A 151 -11.06 -14.99 -4.06
N TYR A 152 -10.50 -13.98 -3.39
CA TYR A 152 -10.00 -12.79 -4.07
C TYR A 152 -8.57 -12.97 -4.56
N LYS A 153 -8.27 -12.32 -5.68
CA LYS A 153 -6.93 -12.09 -6.20
C LYS A 153 -6.72 -10.61 -6.48
N ILE A 154 -5.47 -10.18 -6.38
CA ILE A 154 -5.04 -8.85 -6.79
C ILE A 154 -3.87 -8.97 -7.75
N GLU A 155 -3.92 -8.21 -8.85
CA GLU A 155 -2.88 -8.22 -9.87
C GLU A 155 -2.46 -6.81 -10.29
N THR A 156 -1.19 -6.70 -10.70
CA THR A 156 -0.57 -5.46 -11.15
C THR A 156 -0.66 -5.30 -12.65
N LEU A 157 -1.47 -4.33 -13.10
CA LEU A 157 -1.66 -4.02 -14.52
C LEU A 157 -0.67 -2.94 -15.00
N LYS A 158 -0.46 -1.92 -14.17
CA LYS A 158 0.49 -0.83 -14.45
C LYS A 158 1.24 -0.43 -13.18
N ALA A 159 2.46 0.07 -13.30
CA ALA A 159 3.23 0.56 -12.16
C ALA A 159 4.10 1.78 -12.53
N ILE A 160 4.07 2.82 -11.70
CA ILE A 160 4.95 4.00 -11.81
C ILE A 160 6.43 3.59 -11.84
N PRO A 161 6.93 2.67 -10.98
CA PRO A 161 8.32 2.20 -11.04
C PRO A 161 8.73 1.56 -12.37
N ARG A 162 7.76 1.06 -13.16
CA ARG A 162 7.97 0.48 -14.50
C ARG A 162 7.88 1.54 -15.62
N GLY A 163 7.81 2.83 -15.28
CA GLY A 163 7.71 3.92 -16.25
C GLY A 163 6.31 4.14 -16.86
N GLN A 164 5.26 3.55 -16.28
CA GLN A 164 3.91 3.57 -16.88
C GLN A 164 3.02 4.73 -16.42
N GLY A 165 3.57 5.70 -15.67
CA GLY A 165 2.89 6.94 -15.26
C GLY A 165 1.77 6.79 -14.20
N VAL A 166 1.32 5.56 -13.92
CA VAL A 166 0.26 5.26 -12.94
C VAL A 166 0.51 3.85 -12.36
N CYS A 167 0.17 3.63 -11.09
CA CYS A 167 0.02 2.25 -10.59
C CYS A 167 -1.46 1.88 -10.68
N LEU A 168 -1.76 0.80 -11.41
CA LEU A 168 -3.10 0.25 -11.52
C LEU A 168 -3.08 -1.19 -11.01
N ARG A 169 -3.92 -1.47 -10.03
CA ARG A 169 -4.15 -2.81 -9.47
C ARG A 169 -5.58 -3.21 -9.73
N ARG A 170 -5.80 -4.47 -10.06
CA ARG A 170 -7.14 -5.07 -10.20
C ARG A 170 -7.33 -6.06 -9.08
N LEU A 171 -8.33 -5.82 -8.23
CA LEU A 171 -8.77 -6.70 -7.17
C LEU A 171 -10.08 -7.34 -7.61
N TYR A 172 -10.16 -8.66 -7.63
CA TYR A 172 -11.31 -9.37 -8.17
C TYR A 172 -11.55 -10.71 -7.48
N LYS A 173 -12.78 -11.21 -7.54
CA LYS A 173 -13.12 -12.58 -7.14
C LYS A 173 -12.82 -13.56 -8.26
N VAL A 174 -12.19 -14.68 -7.91
CA VAL A 174 -11.98 -15.82 -8.80
C VAL A 174 -13.25 -16.69 -8.76
N GLU A 175 -13.78 -17.02 -9.93
CA GLU A 175 -14.89 -17.96 -10.11
C GLU A 175 -14.45 -19.41 -9.87
#